data_AF-U4T9E4-F1
#
_entry.id   AF-U4T9E4-F1
#
_cell.length_a   1.000
_cell.length_b   1.000
_cell.length_c   1.000
_cell.angle_alpha   90.00
_cell.angle_beta   90.00
_cell.angle_gamma   90.00
#
_symmetry.space_group_name_H-M   'P 1'
#
loop_
_entity.id
_entity.type
_entity.pdbx_description
1 polymer ?
#
loop_
_entity_poly.entity_id
_entity_poly.type
_entity_poly.pdbx_seq_one_letter_code
_entity_poly.pdbx_strand_id
1 'polypeptide(L)'
;MFTVPKRYILPCLLMTALGFGLKTALVYQHVHIVVASFFGAMLASFLGVYFSRKYTLPPKALISPSVICMMPGIAAYKAMVSMVQIGYFGYSDELFNQMMGYFFEALFVTSGLVLGLSIPGLLFYRRRAIV
;
A
#
# COMPACT_ATOMS: atom_id res chain seq x y z
N MET A 1 10.42 16.72 -0.61
CA MET A 1 9.54 17.65 -1.36
C MET A 1 8.99 16.92 -2.59
N PHE A 2 7.68 16.62 -2.60
CA PHE A 2 6.98 15.97 -3.73
C PHE A 2 6.52 17.03 -4.73
N THR A 3 7.44 17.61 -5.50
CA THR A 3 7.10 18.66 -6.47
C THR A 3 6.78 18.04 -7.83
N VAL A 4 5.54 17.57 -8.02
CA VAL A 4 5.08 17.09 -9.34
C VAL A 4 4.48 18.29 -10.11
N PRO A 5 4.92 18.60 -11.34
CA PRO A 5 4.34 19.70 -12.11
C PRO A 5 2.83 19.53 -12.29
N LYS A 6 2.06 20.62 -12.24
CA LYS A 6 0.57 20.58 -12.26
C LYS A 6 -0.03 19.74 -13.40
N ARG A 7 0.67 19.68 -14.54
CA ARG A 7 0.27 18.90 -15.72
C ARG A 7 0.23 17.38 -15.49
N TYR A 8 0.93 16.87 -14.47
CA TYR A 8 1.05 15.44 -14.18
C TYR A 8 0.26 15.00 -12.93
N ILE A 9 -0.54 15.90 -12.36
CA ILE A 9 -1.46 15.56 -11.26
C ILE A 9 -2.55 14.59 -11.75
N LEU A 10 -3.08 14.82 -12.95
CA LEU A 10 -4.14 13.98 -13.53
C LEU A 10 -3.74 12.49 -13.68
N PRO A 11 -2.59 12.14 -14.29
CA PRO A 11 -2.17 10.74 -14.37
C PRO A 11 -1.86 10.13 -13.00
N CYS A 12 -1.36 10.93 -12.06
CA CYS A 12 -1.13 10.49 -10.69
C CYS A 12 -2.44 10.15 -9.95
N LEU A 13 -3.48 10.96 -10.16
CA LEU A 13 -4.82 10.74 -9.63
C LEU A 13 -5.47 9.50 -10.26
N LEU A 14 -5.35 9.33 -11.58
CA LEU A 14 -5.85 8.14 -12.28
C LEU A 14 -5.20 6.86 -11.78
N MET A 15 -3.88 6.84 -11.59
CA MET A 15 -3.18 5.69 -10.99
C MET A 15 -3.70 5.34 -9.60
N THR A 16 -3.90 6.37 -8.78
CA THR A 16 -4.38 6.20 -7.40
C THR A 16 -5.82 5.69 -7.39
N ALA A 17 -6.68 6.25 -8.24
CA ALA A 17 -8.05 5.80 -8.40
C ALA A 17 -8.12 4.35 -8.91
N LEU A 18 -7.27 3.96 -9.86
CA LEU A 18 -7.25 2.59 -10.38
C LEU A 18 -6.71 1.59 -9.35
N GLY A 19 -5.62 1.92 -8.67
CA GLY A 19 -5.08 1.05 -7.62
C GLY A 19 -6.08 0.87 -6.48
N PHE A 20 -6.58 1.98 -5.93
CA PHE A 20 -7.53 1.94 -4.82
C PHE A 20 -8.88 1.33 -5.24
N GLY A 21 -9.33 1.61 -6.46
CA GLY A 21 -10.51 1.01 -7.07
C GLY A 21 -10.39 -0.50 -7.18
N LEU A 22 -9.23 -1.02 -7.63
CA LEU A 22 -8.99 -2.46 -7.70
C LEU A 22 -9.02 -3.10 -6.30
N LYS A 23 -8.32 -2.51 -5.32
CA LYS A 23 -8.37 -2.97 -3.92
C LYS A 23 -9.82 -3.05 -3.45
N THR A 24 -10.58 -1.99 -3.65
CA THR A 24 -11.98 -1.88 -3.21
C THR A 24 -12.87 -2.91 -3.88
N ALA A 25 -12.73 -3.11 -5.20
CA ALA A 25 -13.48 -4.11 -5.95
C ALA A 25 -13.18 -5.54 -5.46
N LEU A 26 -11.91 -5.86 -5.17
CA LEU A 26 -11.53 -7.16 -4.62
C LEU A 26 -12.08 -7.38 -3.21
N VAL A 27 -12.08 -6.35 -2.36
CA VAL A 27 -12.73 -6.43 -1.04
C VAL A 27 -14.23 -6.68 -1.16
N TYR A 28 -14.92 -6.04 -2.12
CA TYR A 28 -16.34 -6.31 -2.38
C TYR A 28 -16.62 -7.75 -2.84
N GLN A 29 -15.64 -8.41 -3.47
CA GLN A 29 -15.73 -9.83 -3.83
C GLN A 29 -15.31 -10.78 -2.69
N HIS A 30 -15.26 -10.29 -1.44
CA HIS A 30 -14.84 -11.06 -0.27
C HIS A 30 -13.41 -11.61 -0.33
N VAL A 31 -12.54 -11.02 -1.15
CA VAL A 31 -11.11 -11.37 -1.17
C VAL A 31 -10.43 -10.82 0.09
N HIS A 32 -9.52 -11.59 0.68
CA HIS A 32 -8.73 -11.14 1.84
C HIS A 32 -8.04 -9.79 1.57
N ILE A 33 -8.14 -8.88 2.54
CA ILE A 33 -7.62 -7.50 2.45
C ILE A 33 -6.13 -7.42 2.10
N VAL A 34 -5.35 -8.41 2.53
CA VAL A 34 -3.91 -8.54 2.23
C VAL A 34 -3.70 -8.76 0.74
N VAL A 35 -4.42 -9.70 0.15
CA VAL A 35 -4.33 -10.06 -1.27
C VAL A 35 -4.90 -8.91 -2.13
N ALA A 36 -6.01 -8.32 -1.71
CA ALA A 36 -6.57 -7.15 -2.37
C ALA A 36 -5.59 -5.96 -2.42
N SER A 37 -4.91 -5.69 -1.30
CA SER A 37 -3.90 -4.61 -1.22
C SER A 37 -2.64 -4.94 -2.02
N PHE A 38 -2.22 -6.20 -2.08
CA PHE A 38 -1.13 -6.67 -2.92
C PHE A 38 -1.41 -6.40 -4.41
N PHE A 39 -2.57 -6.83 -4.93
CA PHE A 39 -2.93 -6.61 -6.33
C PHE A 39 -3.16 -5.13 -6.65
N GLY A 40 -3.78 -4.38 -5.73
CA GLY A 40 -3.92 -2.92 -5.88
C GLY A 40 -2.58 -2.21 -5.99
N ALA A 41 -1.63 -2.52 -5.10
CA ALA A 41 -0.29 -1.95 -5.12
C ALA A 41 0.54 -2.38 -6.33
N MET A 42 0.40 -3.65 -6.76
CA MET A 42 1.02 -4.18 -7.97
C MET A 42 0.55 -3.40 -9.19
N LEU A 43 -0.77 -3.28 -9.40
CA LEU A 43 -1.35 -2.53 -10.53
C LEU A 43 -0.88 -1.07 -10.51
N ALA A 44 -0.98 -0.37 -9.38
CA ALA A 44 -0.51 1.01 -9.26
C ALA A 44 0.99 1.14 -9.61
N SER A 45 1.81 0.18 -9.19
CA SER A 45 3.25 0.22 -9.43
C SER A 45 3.62 -0.07 -10.89
N PHE A 46 2.91 -0.97 -11.58
CA PHE A 46 3.07 -1.21 -13.02
C PHE A 46 2.70 0.02 -13.84
N LEU A 47 1.54 0.64 -13.56
CA LEU A 47 1.16 1.89 -14.22
C LEU A 47 2.15 3.02 -13.90
N GLY A 48 2.66 3.08 -12.66
CA GLY A 48 3.67 4.05 -12.24
C GLY A 48 4.96 3.97 -13.05
N VAL A 49 5.47 2.76 -13.30
CA VAL A 49 6.65 2.57 -14.15
C VAL A 49 6.36 2.89 -15.62
N TYR A 50 5.19 2.49 -16.12
CA TYR A 50 4.78 2.80 -17.50
C TYR A 50 4.70 4.31 -17.75
N PHE A 51 3.99 5.04 -16.89
CA PHE A 51 3.86 6.50 -17.00
C PHE A 51 5.14 7.25 -16.69
N SER A 52 5.98 6.73 -15.78
CA SER A 52 7.31 7.28 -15.53
C SER A 52 8.17 7.30 -16.79
N ARG A 53 8.14 6.22 -17.59
CA ARG A 53 8.86 6.17 -18.88
C ARG A 53 8.30 7.16 -19.90
N LYS A 54 6.98 7.35 -19.93
CA LYS A 54 6.31 8.27 -20.86
C LYS A 54 6.53 9.75 -20.52
N TYR A 55 6.64 10.09 -19.24
CA TYR A 55 6.69 11.48 -18.76
C TYR A 55 8.03 11.90 -18.15
N THR A 56 9.05 11.02 -18.18
CA THR A 56 10.42 11.26 -17.64
C THR A 56 10.41 11.73 -16.18
N LEU A 57 9.39 11.30 -15.41
CA LEU A 57 9.25 11.61 -13.99
C LEU A 57 9.78 10.46 -13.14
N PRO A 58 10.37 10.71 -11.96
CA PRO A 58 10.78 9.65 -11.05
C PRO A 58 9.55 8.80 -10.64
N PRO A 59 9.55 7.48 -10.86
CA PRO A 59 8.38 6.63 -10.60
C PRO A 59 7.90 6.72 -9.14
N LYS A 60 8.85 6.92 -8.22
CA LYS A 60 8.60 7.08 -6.78
C LYS A 60 7.65 8.24 -6.48
N ALA A 61 7.72 9.33 -7.24
CA ALA A 61 6.84 10.48 -7.04
C ALA A 61 5.40 10.21 -7.53
N LEU A 62 5.22 9.36 -8.54
CA LEU A 62 3.91 9.01 -9.09
C LEU A 62 3.18 7.95 -8.25
N ILE A 63 3.92 7.00 -7.67
CA ILE A 63 3.33 5.88 -6.92
C ILE A 63 3.00 6.27 -5.46
N SER A 64 3.69 7.26 -4.89
CA SER A 64 3.53 7.67 -3.48
C SER A 64 2.08 7.96 -3.07
N PRO A 65 1.26 8.70 -3.85
CA PRO A 65 -0.12 8.98 -3.44
C PRO A 65 -0.98 7.73 -3.38
N SER A 66 -0.78 6.78 -4.30
CA SER A 66 -1.50 5.50 -4.30
C SER A 66 -1.16 4.65 -3.06
N VAL A 67 0.11 4.63 -2.67
CA VAL A 67 0.58 3.91 -1.46
C VAL A 67 -0.03 4.50 -0.19
N ILE A 68 -0.08 5.82 -0.08
CA ILE A 68 -0.64 6.51 1.09
C ILE A 68 -2.12 6.13 1.27
N CYS A 69 -2.91 6.09 0.20
CA CYS A 69 -4.33 5.71 0.28
C CYS A 69 -4.56 4.24 0.67
N MET A 70 -3.57 3.36 0.47
CA MET A 70 -3.70 1.93 0.73
C MET A 70 -3.18 1.50 2.10
N MET A 71 -2.42 2.36 2.77
CA MET A 71 -1.73 2.04 4.02
C MET A 71 -2.73 1.70 5.14
N PRO A 72 -2.52 0.63 5.94
CA PRO A 72 -3.46 0.18 6.97
C PRO A 72 -3.33 1.02 8.26
N GLY A 73 -3.46 2.35 8.14
CA GLY A 73 -3.24 3.29 9.25
C GLY A 73 -4.25 3.11 10.39
N ILE A 74 -5.52 2.82 10.07
CA ILE A 74 -6.56 2.63 11.09
C ILE A 74 -6.33 1.34 11.88
N ALA A 75 -5.95 0.24 11.22
CA ALA A 75 -5.63 -1.02 11.91
C ALA A 75 -4.42 -0.83 12.84
N ALA A 76 -3.34 -0.19 12.35
CA ALA A 76 -2.17 0.11 13.17
C ALA A 76 -2.52 1.01 14.38
N TYR A 77 -3.34 2.04 14.17
CA TYR A 77 -3.79 2.93 15.25
C TYR A 77 -4.63 2.18 16.29
N LYS A 78 -5.57 1.33 15.87
CA LYS A 78 -6.37 0.50 16.78
C LYS A 78 -5.50 -0.47 17.60
N ALA A 79 -4.51 -1.09 16.97
CA ALA A 79 -3.55 -1.95 17.69
C ALA A 79 -2.80 -1.17 18.77
N MET A 80 -2.30 0.03 18.44
CA MET A 80 -1.63 0.92 19.40
C MET A 80 -2.54 1.32 20.56
N VAL A 81 -3.79 1.72 20.27
CA VAL A 81 -4.76 2.10 21.31
C VAL A 81 -5.08 0.93 22.23
N SER A 82 -5.29 -0.28 21.69
CA SER A 82 -5.53 -1.47 22.50
C SER A 82 -4.34 -1.82 23.39
N MET A 83 -3.10 -1.65 22.89
CA MET A 83 -1.89 -1.79 23.70
C MET A 83 -1.85 -0.78 24.86
N VAL A 84 -2.16 0.48 24.59
CA VAL A 84 -2.21 1.53 25.63
C VAL A 84 -3.30 1.22 26.66
N GLN A 85 -4.47 0.75 26.23
CA GLN A 85 -5.56 0.39 27.12
C GLN A 85 -5.18 -0.76 28.07
N ILE A 86 -4.43 -1.76 27.61
CA ILE A 86 -3.90 -2.83 28.47
C ILE A 86 -2.96 -2.26 29.54
N GLY A 87 -2.13 -1.27 29.16
CA GLY A 87 -1.21 -0.59 30.09
C GLY A 87 -1.92 0.24 31.16
N TYR A 88 -3.05 0.88 30.84
CA TYR A 88 -3.80 1.74 31.77
C TYR A 88 -4.85 1.00 32.61
N PHE A 89 -5.62 0.09 32.00
CA PHE A 89 -6.77 -0.58 32.63
C PHE A 89 -6.43 -1.99 33.15
N GLY A 90 -5.23 -2.49 32.87
CA GLY A 90 -4.82 -3.84 33.22
C GLY A 90 -5.06 -4.85 32.09
N TYR A 91 -4.53 -6.06 32.27
CA TYR A 91 -4.62 -7.13 31.29
C TYR A 91 -6.05 -7.69 31.20
N SER A 92 -6.55 -7.81 29.97
CA SER A 92 -7.80 -8.50 29.63
C SER A 92 -7.58 -9.28 28.34
N ASP A 93 -8.03 -10.54 28.32
CA ASP A 93 -7.87 -11.44 27.17
C ASP A 93 -8.54 -10.89 25.90
N GLU A 94 -9.68 -10.19 26.04
CA GLU A 94 -10.38 -9.58 24.91
C GLU A 94 -9.56 -8.45 24.28
N LEU A 95 -9.00 -7.56 25.10
CA LEU A 95 -8.16 -6.45 24.67
C LEU A 95 -6.85 -6.96 24.02
N PHE A 96 -6.27 -8.03 24.58
CA PHE A 96 -5.06 -8.64 24.04
C PHE A 96 -5.32 -9.28 22.66
N ASN A 97 -6.41 -10.03 22.51
CA ASN A 97 -6.81 -10.61 21.23
C ASN A 97 -7.09 -9.53 20.17
N GLN A 98 -7.77 -8.44 20.57
CA GLN A 98 -8.03 -7.31 19.68
C GLN A 98 -6.73 -6.62 19.23
N MET A 99 -5.80 -6.37 20.16
CA MET A 99 -4.49 -5.80 19.87
C MET A 99 -3.74 -6.68 18.86
N MET A 100 -3.65 -7.98 19.12
CA MET A 100 -2.96 -8.93 18.24
C MET A 100 -3.61 -9.00 16.85
N GLY A 101 -4.94 -9.04 16.78
CA GLY A 101 -5.68 -9.09 15.51
C GLY A 101 -5.36 -7.90 14.61
N TYR A 102 -5.48 -6.68 15.13
CA TYR A 102 -5.17 -5.48 14.35
C TYR A 102 -3.68 -5.33 14.03
N PHE A 103 -2.81 -5.80 14.93
CA PHE A 103 -1.36 -5.80 14.70
C PHE A 103 -0.98 -6.71 13.53
N PHE A 104 -1.48 -7.95 13.51
CA PHE A 104 -1.24 -8.87 12.41
C PHE A 104 -1.89 -8.40 11.11
N GLU A 105 -3.10 -7.84 11.16
CA GLU A 105 -3.74 -7.25 9.97
C GLU A 105 -2.87 -6.14 9.36
N ALA A 106 -2.40 -5.20 10.19
CA ALA A 106 -1.54 -4.12 9.73
C ALA A 106 -0.19 -4.62 9.18
N LEU A 107 0.43 -5.60 9.84
CA LEU A 107 1.68 -6.22 9.39
C LEU A 107 1.50 -6.92 8.03
N PHE A 108 0.50 -7.77 7.89
CA PHE A 108 0.29 -8.53 6.67
C PHE A 108 -0.08 -7.61 5.50
N VAL A 109 -0.97 -6.63 5.70
CA VAL A 109 -1.32 -5.66 4.65
C VAL A 109 -0.10 -4.85 4.24
N THR A 110 0.71 -4.38 5.19
CA THR A 110 1.94 -3.62 4.89
C THR A 110 2.94 -4.48 4.11
N SER A 111 3.14 -5.74 4.51
CA SER A 111 4.03 -6.67 3.80
C SER A 111 3.55 -6.92 2.36
N GLY A 112 2.25 -7.18 2.16
CA GLY A 112 1.67 -7.36 0.82
C GLY A 112 1.82 -6.12 -0.06
N LEU A 113 1.66 -4.93 0.54
CA LEU A 113 1.84 -3.66 -0.17
C LEU A 113 3.29 -3.47 -0.62
N VAL A 114 4.27 -3.71 0.26
CA VAL A 114 5.71 -3.60 -0.06
C VAL A 114 6.10 -4.60 -1.15
N LEU A 115 5.58 -5.84 -1.08
CA LEU A 115 5.82 -6.85 -2.10
C LEU A 115 5.24 -6.43 -3.46
N GLY A 116 3.98 -5.98 -3.49
CA GLY A 116 3.33 -5.50 -4.73
C GLY A 116 4.08 -4.33 -5.36
N LEU A 117 4.63 -3.42 -4.54
CA LEU A 117 5.43 -2.29 -5.00
C LEU A 117 6.78 -2.70 -5.60
N SER A 118 7.38 -3.78 -5.09
CA SER A 118 8.72 -4.22 -5.45
C SER A 118 8.78 -4.95 -6.80
N ILE A 119 7.68 -5.57 -7.24
CA ILE A 119 7.60 -6.37 -8.47
C ILE A 119 8.06 -5.62 -9.73
N PRO A 120 7.52 -4.43 -10.07
CA PRO A 120 7.95 -3.74 -11.28
C PRO A 120 9.38 -3.18 -11.16
N GLY A 121 9.87 -2.91 -9.95
CA GLY A 121 11.29 -2.60 -9.72
C GLY A 121 12.19 -3.77 -10.10
N LEU A 122 11.82 -5.00 -9.72
CA LEU A 122 12.56 -6.22 -10.07
C LEU A 122 12.50 -6.53 -11.57
N LEU A 123 11.34 -6.35 -12.21
CA LEU A 123 11.15 -6.68 -13.63
C LEU A 123 11.78 -5.65 -14.58
N PHE A 124 11.61 -4.35 -14.33
CA PHE A 124 12.00 -3.30 -15.27
C PHE A 124 13.35 -2.65 -14.98
N TYR A 125 13.86 -2.77 -13.76
CA TYR A 125 15.15 -2.20 -13.34
C TYR A 125 16.26 -3.27 -13.27
N ARG A 126 16.20 -4.29 -14.14
CA ARG A 126 17.28 -5.25 -14.36
C ARG A 126 18.53 -4.50 -14.86
N ARG A 127 19.51 -4.28 -13.97
CA ARG A 127 20.70 -3.43 -14.20
C ARG A 127 21.92 -4.15 -14.78
N ARG A 128 21.89 -5.45 -15.10
CA ARG A 128 22.98 -6.11 -15.84
C ARG A 128 22.46 -7.23 -16.75
N ALA A 129 22.93 -7.23 -18.00
CA ALA A 129 23.05 -8.45 -18.79
C ALA A 129 24.05 -9.36 -18.06
N ILE A 130 23.70 -10.63 -17.88
CA ILE A 130 24.64 -11.65 -17.42
C ILE A 130 25.06 -12.38 -18.68
N VAL A 131 26.26 -12.02 -19.16
CA VAL A 131 26.92 -12.43 -20.40
C VAL A 131 26.31 -11.83 -21.67
#